data_AF-A0A2W2D224-F1
#
_entry.id   AF-A0A2W2D224-F1
#
_cell.length_a   1.000
_cell.length_b   1.000
_cell.length_c   1.000
_cell.angle_alpha   90.00
_cell.angle_beta   90.00
_cell.angle_gamma   90.00
#
_symmetry.space_group_name_H-M   'P 1'
#
loop_
_entity.id
_entity.type
_entity.pdbx_description
1 polymer ?
#
loop_
_entity_poly.entity_id
_entity_poly.type
_entity_poly.pdbx_seq_one_letter_code
_entity_poly.pdbx_strand_id
1 'polypeptide(L)'
;FAHEALWWNMRGDWHPASGHFETHYKERRHHGMIWDFVVPAMRSWRLYHFHDTSGSALVKQIHNVNDNEYLRDDARNLAAFLLRLKNHHDEHYQRIVKAIRLVAPFFGDFHLRPTVDNKEKIQLEWTEQG
;
A
#
# COMPACT_ATOMS: atom_id res chain seq x y z
N PHE A 1 5.92 23.34 3.60
CA PHE A 1 5.84 22.84 4.98
C PHE A 1 6.36 23.90 5.96
N ALA A 2 5.54 24.36 6.91
CA ALA A 2 5.95 25.37 7.89
C ALA A 2 6.93 24.82 8.94
N HIS A 3 6.86 23.52 9.24
CA HIS A 3 7.77 22.83 10.15
C HIS A 3 8.10 21.44 9.60
N GLU A 4 9.39 21.15 9.43
CA GLU A 4 9.92 19.82 9.19
C GLU A 4 10.72 19.42 10.45
N ALA A 5 10.52 18.22 10.98
CA ALA A 5 11.22 17.72 12.16
C ALA A 5 11.48 16.21 12.00
N LEU A 6 12.71 15.79 12.30
CA LEU A 6 13.06 14.38 12.49
C LEU A 6 13.22 14.14 13.98
N TRP A 7 12.47 13.19 14.52
CA TRP A 7 12.51 12.89 15.96
C TRP A 7 13.39 11.67 16.24
N TRP A 8 14.20 11.74 17.31
CA TRP A 8 14.95 10.60 17.84
C TRP A 8 14.96 10.59 19.37
N ASN A 9 14.83 9.41 19.97
CA ASN A 9 14.74 9.21 21.42
C ASN A 9 15.93 9.78 22.23
N MET A 10 17.11 9.93 21.62
CA MET A 10 18.30 10.47 22.31
C MET A 10 18.38 12.01 22.34
N ARG A 11 17.67 12.72 21.45
CA ARG A 11 17.83 14.18 21.27
C ARG A 11 16.53 14.96 21.03
N GLY A 12 15.37 14.30 20.96
CA GLY A 12 14.09 14.93 20.69
C GLY A 12 13.92 15.34 19.22
N ASP A 13 13.15 16.41 18.97
CA ASP A 13 12.91 16.95 17.63
C ASP A 13 14.15 17.65 17.07
N TRP A 14 14.57 17.24 15.89
CA TRP A 14 15.60 17.91 15.11
C TRP A 14 15.00 18.54 13.87
N HIS A 15 15.08 19.85 13.76
CA HIS A 15 14.53 20.62 12.65
C HIS A 15 15.56 20.73 11.50
N PRO A 16 15.36 20.07 10.35
CA PRO A 16 16.28 20.15 9.23
C PRO A 16 16.23 21.53 8.54
N ALA A 17 15.03 22.10 8.42
CA ALA A 17 14.71 23.38 7.78
C ALA A 17 13.27 23.82 8.14
N SER A 18 12.91 25.06 7.78
CA SER A 18 11.56 25.62 7.90
C SER A 18 11.24 26.51 6.68
N GLY A 19 10.00 26.50 6.19
CA GLY A 19 9.52 27.51 5.23
C GLY A 19 9.65 27.17 3.73
N HIS A 20 9.92 25.92 3.37
CA HIS A 20 10.06 25.49 1.96
C HIS A 20 8.83 24.75 1.43
N PHE A 21 8.58 24.81 0.11
CA PHE A 21 7.48 24.10 -0.54
C PHE A 21 7.69 22.57 -0.52
N GLU A 22 8.93 22.13 -0.67
CA GLU A 22 9.36 20.72 -0.62
C GLU A 22 10.38 20.46 0.50
N THR A 23 10.64 19.19 0.80
CA THR A 23 11.50 18.70 1.88
C THR A 23 13.00 18.80 1.49
N HIS A 24 13.80 19.60 2.20
CA HIS A 24 15.22 19.88 1.86
C HIS A 24 16.24 18.93 2.51
N TYR A 25 15.81 17.76 3.03
CA TYR A 25 16.70 16.84 3.75
C TYR A 25 17.89 16.29 2.93
N LYS A 26 17.83 16.38 1.59
CA LYS A 26 18.85 15.87 0.66
C LYS A 26 20.03 16.82 0.41
N GLU A 27 19.93 18.11 0.75
CA GLU A 27 20.89 19.13 0.29
C GLU A 27 22.03 19.45 1.28
N ARG A 28 21.95 18.99 2.54
CA ARG A 28 23.01 19.25 3.53
C ARG A 28 24.13 18.23 3.43
N ARG A 29 25.39 18.69 3.54
CA ARG A 29 26.61 17.83 3.47
C ARG A 29 27.00 17.18 4.81
N HIS A 30 26.42 17.64 5.91
CA HIS A 30 26.68 17.11 7.26
C HIS A 30 25.36 16.76 7.93
N HIS A 31 25.08 15.47 7.96
CA HIS A 31 23.92 14.93 8.63
C HIS A 31 24.38 14.30 9.95
N GLY A 32 23.85 14.77 11.08
CA GLY A 32 24.19 14.21 12.39
C GLY A 32 23.54 12.84 12.62
N MET A 33 23.88 12.18 13.74
CA MET A 33 23.42 10.81 14.07
C MET A 33 21.91 10.55 13.89
N ILE A 34 21.04 11.54 14.10
CA ILE A 34 19.58 11.42 13.87
C ILE A 34 19.27 11.01 12.43
N TRP A 35 20.01 11.54 11.47
CA TRP A 35 19.83 11.22 10.06
C TRP A 35 20.22 9.77 9.76
N ASP A 36 21.32 9.28 10.34
CA ASP A 36 21.80 7.91 10.16
C ASP A 36 20.78 6.87 10.66
N PHE A 37 19.97 7.20 11.67
CA PHE A 37 18.93 6.32 12.17
C PHE A 37 17.59 6.47 11.45
N VAL A 38 17.19 7.70 11.12
CA VAL A 38 15.83 7.98 10.64
C VAL A 38 15.72 7.87 9.12
N VAL A 39 16.70 8.40 8.37
CA VAL A 39 16.58 8.48 6.90
C VAL A 39 16.70 7.13 6.21
N PRO A 40 17.59 6.20 6.60
CA PRO A 40 17.58 4.85 6.04
C PRO A 40 16.26 4.11 6.30
N ALA A 41 15.69 4.25 7.51
CA ALA A 41 14.40 3.66 7.85
C ALA A 41 13.28 4.24 7.00
N MET A 42 13.20 5.56 6.85
CA MET A 42 12.20 6.21 5.99
C MET A 42 12.35 5.83 4.51
N ARG A 43 13.59 5.69 4.01
CA ARG A 43 13.85 5.25 2.63
C ARG A 43 13.45 3.80 2.38
N SER A 44 13.34 2.98 3.44
CA SER A 44 12.82 1.61 3.34
C SER A 44 11.30 1.53 3.28
N TRP A 45 10.59 2.64 3.56
CA TRP A 45 9.13 2.65 3.50
C TRP A 45 8.65 2.51 2.06
N ARG A 46 7.75 1.54 1.87
CA ARG A 46 7.06 1.36 0.60
C ARG A 46 5.76 2.14 0.64
N LEU A 47 5.68 3.17 -0.18
CA LEU A 47 4.52 4.04 -0.26
C LEU A 47 3.49 3.44 -1.23
N TYR A 48 2.25 3.32 -0.77
CA TYR A 48 1.13 2.81 -1.56
C TYR A 48 0.08 3.90 -1.75
N HIS A 49 -0.32 4.16 -2.99
CA HIS A 49 -1.31 5.17 -3.36
C HIS A 49 -2.47 4.52 -4.10
N PHE A 50 -3.57 4.31 -3.38
CA PHE A 50 -4.79 3.76 -3.94
C PHE A 50 -5.65 4.92 -4.42
N HIS A 51 -5.77 5.08 -5.74
CA HIS A 51 -6.77 6.00 -6.31
C HIS A 51 -8.06 5.21 -6.56
N ASP A 52 -9.10 5.42 -5.75
CA ASP A 52 -10.37 4.66 -5.83
C ASP A 52 -11.60 5.50 -6.25
N THR A 53 -11.44 6.81 -6.42
CA THR A 53 -12.55 7.76 -6.60
C THR A 53 -13.07 7.91 -8.03
N SER A 54 -12.39 7.33 -9.02
CA SER A 54 -12.84 7.37 -10.42
C SER A 54 -13.23 5.97 -10.94
N GLY A 55 -13.95 5.93 -12.06
CA GLY A 55 -14.16 4.69 -12.82
C GLY A 55 -12.88 4.17 -13.50
N SER A 56 -11.89 5.03 -13.68
CA SER A 56 -10.57 4.70 -14.21
C SER A 56 -9.55 4.24 -13.14
N ALA A 57 -10.00 4.12 -11.89
CA ALA A 57 -9.19 3.62 -10.79
C ALA A 57 -8.55 2.28 -11.17
N LEU A 58 -7.21 2.21 -11.13
CA LEU A 58 -6.46 1.04 -11.58
C LEU A 58 -6.91 -0.23 -10.84
N VAL A 59 -7.24 -0.14 -9.55
CA VAL A 59 -7.73 -1.26 -8.74
C VAL A 59 -9.05 -1.87 -9.26
N LYS A 60 -9.86 -1.11 -10.01
CA LYS A 60 -11.16 -1.57 -10.57
C LYS A 60 -11.03 -2.18 -11.97
N GLN A 61 -9.87 -2.04 -12.61
CA GLN A 61 -9.63 -2.53 -13.96
C GLN A 61 -9.26 -4.02 -13.97
N ILE A 62 -9.24 -4.60 -15.18
CA ILE A 62 -8.86 -5.98 -15.42
C ILE A 62 -7.33 -6.07 -15.59
N HIS A 63 -6.68 -6.91 -14.79
CA HIS A 63 -5.20 -7.04 -14.77
C HIS A 63 -4.75 -8.46 -15.04
N ASN A 64 -3.44 -8.64 -15.23
CA ASN A 64 -2.86 -9.97 -15.44
C ASN A 64 -2.87 -10.77 -14.13
N VAL A 65 -3.36 -12.00 -14.16
CA VAL A 65 -3.40 -12.90 -13.00
C VAL A 65 -2.01 -13.26 -12.47
N ASN A 66 -0.99 -13.22 -13.33
CA ASN A 66 0.40 -13.53 -12.98
C ASN A 66 1.14 -12.36 -12.34
N ASP A 67 0.59 -11.14 -12.35
CA ASP A 67 1.17 -9.99 -11.65
C ASP A 67 0.85 -10.08 -10.15
N ASN A 68 1.44 -11.04 -9.43
CA ASN A 68 1.07 -11.36 -8.05
C ASN A 68 2.26 -11.55 -7.08
N GLU A 69 3.49 -11.34 -7.54
CA GLU A 69 4.70 -11.54 -6.73
C GLU A 69 4.77 -10.61 -5.51
N TYR A 70 4.29 -9.38 -5.67
CA TYR A 70 4.15 -8.38 -4.61
C TYR A 70 3.00 -7.43 -4.93
N LEU A 71 2.44 -6.76 -3.91
CA LEU A 71 1.45 -5.71 -4.12
C LEU A 71 2.10 -4.47 -4.75
N ARG A 72 1.58 -4.02 -5.89
CA ARG A 72 2.02 -2.79 -6.58
C ARG A 72 1.68 -1.56 -5.74
N ASP A 73 2.51 -0.53 -5.87
CA ASP A 73 2.37 0.76 -5.20
C ASP A 73 1.04 1.44 -5.51
N ASP A 74 0.54 1.31 -6.73
CA ASP A 74 -0.78 1.80 -7.16
C ASP A 74 -1.94 0.81 -6.97
N ALA A 75 -1.64 -0.34 -6.38
CA ALA A 75 -2.56 -1.45 -6.13
C ALA A 75 -3.32 -1.98 -7.36
N ARG A 76 -2.80 -1.72 -8.58
CA ARG A 76 -3.43 -2.22 -9.81
C ARG A 76 -3.63 -3.74 -9.76
N ASN A 77 -2.71 -4.47 -9.14
CA ASN A 77 -2.72 -5.92 -9.10
C ASN A 77 -3.38 -6.53 -7.86
N LEU A 78 -4.20 -5.76 -7.13
CA LEU A 78 -4.79 -6.20 -5.86
C LEU A 78 -5.52 -7.55 -5.99
N ALA A 79 -6.32 -7.76 -7.03
CA ALA A 79 -7.04 -9.01 -7.24
C ALA A 79 -6.10 -10.21 -7.46
N ALA A 80 -5.05 -10.04 -8.28
CA ALA A 80 -4.05 -11.07 -8.54
C ALA A 80 -3.23 -11.40 -7.27
N PHE A 81 -2.86 -10.37 -6.51
CA PHE A 81 -2.13 -10.52 -5.26
C PHE A 81 -2.97 -11.25 -4.19
N LEU A 82 -4.24 -10.87 -4.04
CA LEU A 82 -5.17 -11.55 -3.12
C LEU A 82 -5.38 -13.01 -3.51
N LEU A 83 -5.44 -13.33 -4.81
CA LEU A 83 -5.56 -14.72 -5.28
C LEU A 83 -4.36 -15.56 -4.85
N ARG A 84 -3.15 -15.02 -4.97
CA ARG A 84 -1.94 -15.68 -4.48
C ARG A 84 -2.00 -15.88 -2.96
N LEU A 85 -2.43 -14.88 -2.20
CA LEU A 85 -2.58 -15.02 -0.75
C LEU A 85 -3.60 -16.12 -0.41
N LYS A 86 -4.75 -16.16 -1.07
CA LYS A 86 -5.77 -17.20 -0.86
C LYS A 86 -5.22 -18.61 -1.10
N ASN A 87 -4.39 -18.77 -2.14
CA ASN A 87 -3.87 -20.09 -2.54
C ASN A 87 -2.64 -20.55 -1.74
N HIS A 88 -1.77 -19.62 -1.30
CA HIS A 88 -0.46 -19.96 -0.73
C HIS A 88 -0.25 -19.44 0.70
N HIS A 89 -1.08 -18.49 1.16
CA HIS A 89 -0.93 -17.80 2.43
C HIS A 89 -2.30 -17.52 3.07
N ASP A 90 -3.15 -18.55 3.15
CA ASP A 90 -4.57 -18.40 3.54
C ASP A 90 -4.74 -17.67 4.88
N GLU A 91 -3.86 -17.90 5.87
CA GLU A 91 -3.94 -17.19 7.15
C GLU A 91 -3.89 -15.65 6.98
N HIS A 92 -3.01 -15.14 6.12
CA HIS A 92 -2.91 -13.71 5.83
C HIS A 92 -4.12 -13.20 5.06
N TYR A 93 -4.61 -14.00 4.10
CA TYR A 93 -5.84 -13.70 3.38
C TYR A 93 -7.05 -13.58 4.33
N GLN A 94 -7.23 -14.55 5.24
CA GLN A 94 -8.31 -14.54 6.22
C GLN A 94 -8.22 -13.35 7.19
N ARG A 95 -7.00 -12.92 7.56
CA ARG A 95 -6.82 -11.69 8.37
C ARG A 95 -7.32 -10.44 7.63
N ILE A 96 -7.08 -10.34 6.32
CA ILE A 96 -7.58 -9.24 5.50
C ILE A 96 -9.11 -9.26 5.45
N VAL A 97 -9.71 -10.42 5.14
CA VAL A 97 -11.18 -10.57 5.08
C VAL A 97 -11.82 -10.21 6.43
N LYS A 98 -11.25 -10.67 7.55
CA LYS A 98 -11.73 -10.33 8.89
C LYS A 98 -11.63 -8.82 9.16
N ALA A 99 -10.50 -8.20 8.82
CA ALA A 99 -10.32 -6.76 9.02
C ALA A 99 -11.33 -5.94 8.22
N ILE A 100 -11.63 -6.33 6.97
CA ILE A 100 -12.66 -5.69 6.16
C ILE A 100 -14.04 -5.84 6.82
N ARG A 101 -14.39 -7.03 7.31
CA ARG A 101 -15.68 -7.27 7.98
C ARG A 101 -15.87 -6.48 9.28
N LEU A 102 -14.79 -6.03 9.94
CA LEU A 102 -14.91 -5.13 11.09
C LEU A 102 -15.50 -3.77 10.72
N VAL A 103 -15.27 -3.29 9.49
CA VAL A 103 -15.76 -1.98 9.00
C VAL A 103 -16.91 -2.10 8.00
N ALA A 104 -17.03 -3.24 7.31
CA ALA A 104 -18.09 -3.56 6.36
C ALA A 104 -18.65 -4.96 6.63
N PRO A 105 -19.54 -5.14 7.63
CA PRO A 105 -20.05 -6.45 8.03
C PRO A 105 -20.80 -7.21 6.93
N PHE A 106 -21.39 -6.49 5.97
CA PHE A 106 -22.04 -7.05 4.79
C PHE A 106 -21.04 -7.68 3.81
N PHE A 107 -19.74 -7.47 3.96
CA PHE A 107 -18.74 -8.07 3.09
C PHE A 107 -18.70 -9.61 3.27
N GLY A 108 -19.03 -10.31 2.20
CA GLY A 108 -18.91 -11.76 2.05
C GLY A 108 -17.46 -12.15 1.95
N ASP A 109 -16.98 -12.39 0.74
CA ASP A 109 -15.58 -12.73 0.48
C ASP A 109 -15.16 -12.14 -0.88
N PHE A 110 -13.86 -12.09 -1.16
CA PHE A 110 -13.42 -11.76 -2.52
C PHE A 110 -13.75 -12.90 -3.49
N HIS A 111 -14.29 -12.54 -4.65
CA HIS A 111 -14.59 -13.45 -5.74
C HIS A 111 -13.43 -13.50 -6.73
N LEU A 112 -12.38 -14.23 -6.35
CA LEU A 112 -11.10 -14.24 -7.06
C LEU A 112 -11.04 -15.39 -8.07
N ARG A 113 -11.18 -15.05 -9.36
CA ARG A 113 -11.11 -16.00 -10.47
C ARG A 113 -10.69 -15.29 -11.76
N PRO A 114 -10.15 -16.03 -12.75
CA PRO A 114 -9.94 -15.44 -14.06
C PRO A 114 -11.25 -14.96 -14.71
N THR A 115 -11.15 -13.99 -15.61
CA THR A 115 -12.31 -13.54 -16.39
C THR A 115 -12.77 -14.63 -17.34
N VAL A 116 -14.06 -14.61 -17.69
CA VAL A 116 -14.67 -15.65 -18.55
C VAL A 116 -14.01 -15.66 -19.93
N ASP A 117 -13.71 -14.48 -20.48
CA ASP A 117 -13.16 -14.32 -21.82
C ASP A 117 -11.64 -14.55 -21.88
N ASN A 118 -10.92 -14.43 -20.75
CA ASN A 118 -9.46 -14.54 -20.73
C ASN A 118 -8.92 -15.10 -19.39
N LYS A 119 -8.35 -16.30 -19.46
CA LYS A 119 -7.76 -17.01 -18.30
C LYS A 119 -6.53 -16.35 -17.70
N GLU A 120 -5.86 -15.46 -18.44
CA GLU A 120 -4.71 -14.69 -17.97
C GLU A 120 -5.09 -13.39 -17.29
N LYS A 121 -6.39 -13.08 -17.22
CA LYS A 121 -6.91 -11.82 -16.71
C LYS A 121 -7.78 -12.05 -15.48
N ILE A 122 -7.71 -11.13 -14.53
CA ILE A 122 -8.49 -11.14 -13.29
C ILE A 122 -9.00 -9.73 -12.99
N GLN A 123 -10.17 -9.66 -12.36
CA GLN A 123 -10.78 -8.41 -11.89
C GLN A 123 -11.06 -8.52 -10.39
N LEU A 124 -11.05 -7.40 -9.69
CA LEU A 124 -11.45 -7.35 -8.29
C LEU A 124 -12.98 -7.38 -8.20
N GLU A 125 -13.51 -8.47 -7.65
CA GLU A 125 -14.93 -8.69 -7.38
C GLU A 125 -15.09 -9.15 -5.93
N TRP A 126 -16.24 -8.90 -5.31
CA TRP A 126 -16.61 -9.45 -4.00
C TRP A 126 -18.08 -9.82 -3.95
N THR A 127 -18.43 -10.66 -2.98
CA THR A 127 -19.80 -10.98 -2.64
C THR A 127 -20.23 -10.27 -1.37
N GLU A 128 -21.52 -10.06 -1.22
CA GLU A 128 -22.11 -9.53 0.01
C GLU A 128 -22.88 -10.65 0.74
N GLN A 129 -22.87 -10.62 2.07
CA GLN A 129 -23.72 -11.46 2.91
C GLN A 129 -25.08 -10.78 3.00
N GLY A 130 -26.09 -11.42 2.39
CA GLY A 130 -27.49 -11.06 2.55
C GLY A 130 -28.09 -11.64 3.82
#